data_AF-A0A2T0UD06-F1
#
_entry.id   AF-A0A2T0UD06-F1
#
_cell.length_a   1.000
_cell.length_b   1.000
_cell.length_c   1.000
_cell.angle_alpha   90.00
_cell.angle_beta   90.00
_cell.angle_gamma   90.00
#
_symmetry.space_group_name_H-M   'P 1'
#
loop_
_entity.id
_entity.type
_entity.pdbx_description
1 polymer ?
#
loop_
_entity_poly.entity_id
_entity_poly.type
_entity_poly.pdbx_seq_one_letter_code
_entity_poly.pdbx_strand_id
1 'polypeptide(L)'
;MTGIIGPRRPSGYDAGRRPPGRRASKEHDISSETDRLVAFSTQLRSVHQRLRQALDLARRQIDDEFDDRNGEDLLVYCRGFCAALSGHHQSEDRGLFPEITAAHPELEPVIANLMRDHNMLEHLLGGFAAAIDSGADDDTLHRHLDGIGAVMETHFGYEERQLLSILDALALETDPKELLGDLA
;
A
#
# COMPACT_ATOMS: atom_id res chain seq x y z
N MET A 1 74.95 18.01 19.45
CA MET A 1 76.23 17.29 19.61
C MET A 1 75.89 15.88 20.07
N THR A 2 75.85 14.91 19.15
CA THR A 2 76.88 13.84 18.98
C THR A 2 76.63 12.69 19.97
N GLY A 3 76.46 11.42 19.60
CA GLY A 3 76.44 10.71 18.32
C GLY A 3 76.38 9.17 18.52
N ILE A 4 76.56 8.43 17.40
CA ILE A 4 77.14 7.07 17.26
C ILE A 4 76.20 5.86 17.54
N ILE A 5 75.61 5.21 16.53
CA ILE A 5 76.08 4.09 15.65
C ILE A 5 76.41 2.76 16.36
N GLY A 6 75.65 1.69 16.04
CA GLY A 6 76.14 0.29 16.04
C GLY A 6 75.04 -0.79 15.91
N PRO A 7 75.21 -1.89 15.13
CA PRO A 7 74.10 -2.59 14.43
C PRO A 7 73.90 -4.09 14.81
N ARG A 8 72.81 -4.74 14.33
CA ARG A 8 72.78 -6.18 13.91
C ARG A 8 71.54 -6.52 13.06
N ARG A 9 71.73 -7.49 12.15
CA ARG A 9 70.94 -7.83 10.94
C ARG A 9 69.86 -8.94 11.15
N PRO A 10 69.33 -9.67 10.13
CA PRO A 10 67.89 -9.79 9.86
C PRO A 10 67.35 -11.21 10.10
N SER A 11 66.03 -11.41 9.99
CA SER A 11 65.49 -12.72 9.63
C SER A 11 64.15 -12.53 8.95
N GLY A 12 64.02 -13.10 7.75
CA GLY A 12 62.83 -12.99 6.92
C GLY A 12 61.64 -13.78 7.45
N TYR A 13 60.46 -13.39 6.97
CA TYR A 13 59.25 -14.20 6.83
C TYR A 13 58.48 -13.54 5.68
N ASP A 14 58.67 -14.05 4.47
CA ASP A 14 57.82 -15.02 3.79
C ASP A 14 56.42 -14.49 3.44
N ALA A 15 56.11 -14.68 2.18
CA ALA A 15 55.02 -14.09 1.45
C ALA A 15 53.68 -14.77 1.77
N GLY A 16 52.62 -13.98 1.69
CA GLY A 16 51.33 -14.45 1.21
C GLY A 16 50.45 -15.17 2.23
N ARG A 17 49.37 -14.49 2.64
CA ARG A 17 48.01 -14.92 2.28
C ARG A 17 47.00 -13.84 2.60
N ARG A 18 46.32 -13.41 1.54
CA ARG A 18 45.05 -12.68 1.57
C ARG A 18 43.98 -13.62 2.16
N PRO A 19 43.15 -13.21 3.14
CA PRO A 19 42.04 -14.04 3.57
C PRO A 19 40.99 -14.11 2.44
N PRO A 20 40.30 -15.26 2.26
CA PRO A 20 39.29 -15.43 1.22
C PRO A 20 38.02 -14.65 1.56
N GLY A 21 37.28 -14.34 0.48
CA GLY A 21 36.20 -13.39 0.44
C GLY A 21 34.98 -13.70 1.30
N ARG A 22 34.26 -12.62 1.61
CA ARG A 22 32.89 -12.61 2.10
C ARG A 22 32.00 -13.47 1.18
N ARG A 23 31.53 -14.60 1.71
CA ARG A 23 30.27 -15.23 1.29
C ARG A 23 29.25 -14.96 2.39
N ALA A 24 28.70 -13.74 2.41
CA ALA A 24 27.63 -13.36 3.33
C ALA A 24 26.63 -12.37 2.72
N SER A 25 26.69 -12.10 1.42
CA SER A 25 25.81 -11.16 0.74
C SER A 25 24.57 -11.82 0.17
N LYS A 26 24.67 -13.02 -0.41
CA LYS A 26 23.58 -13.62 -1.19
C LYS A 26 22.39 -14.13 -0.36
N GLU A 27 22.61 -14.51 0.89
CA GLU A 27 21.56 -15.10 1.75
C GLU A 27 20.73 -14.02 2.46
N HIS A 28 21.37 -12.89 2.80
CA HIS A 28 20.70 -11.72 3.38
C HIS A 28 19.91 -10.93 2.32
N ASP A 29 20.44 -10.87 1.09
CA ASP A 29 19.85 -10.21 -0.09
C ASP A 29 18.55 -10.90 -0.53
N ILE A 30 18.58 -12.23 -0.68
CA ILE A 30 17.40 -13.03 -1.07
C ILE A 30 16.32 -13.03 0.02
N SER A 31 16.70 -13.05 1.31
CA SER A 31 15.73 -12.91 2.41
C SER A 31 15.07 -11.53 2.38
N SER A 32 15.86 -10.46 2.27
CA SER A 32 15.34 -9.09 2.21
C SER A 32 14.45 -8.85 0.99
N GLU A 33 14.77 -9.43 -0.15
CA GLU A 33 13.94 -9.34 -1.36
C GLU A 33 12.65 -10.13 -1.18
N THR A 34 12.71 -11.38 -0.69
CA THR A 34 11.52 -12.18 -0.36
C THR A 34 10.62 -11.52 0.70
N ASP A 35 11.22 -10.89 1.72
CA ASP A 35 10.50 -10.16 2.75
C ASP A 35 9.79 -8.91 2.20
N ARG A 36 10.39 -8.24 1.20
CA ARG A 36 9.76 -7.11 0.48
C ARG A 36 8.67 -7.57 -0.49
N LEU A 37 8.87 -8.69 -1.17
CA LEU A 37 7.90 -9.30 -2.08
C LEU A 37 6.60 -9.64 -1.35
N VAL A 38 6.71 -10.33 -0.20
CA VAL A 38 5.55 -10.65 0.67
C VAL A 38 4.96 -9.40 1.32
N ALA A 39 5.73 -8.31 1.42
CA ALA A 39 5.24 -7.07 2.01
C ALA A 39 4.11 -6.45 1.19
N PHE A 40 4.21 -6.39 -0.15
CA PHE A 40 3.21 -5.68 -0.96
C PHE A 40 1.82 -6.32 -0.93
N SER A 41 1.73 -7.65 -1.07
CA SER A 41 0.46 -8.36 -0.95
C SER A 41 -0.17 -8.17 0.44
N THR A 42 0.67 -8.19 1.48
CA THR A 42 0.25 -7.94 2.86
C THR A 42 -0.22 -6.49 3.06
N GLN A 43 0.48 -5.52 2.46
CA GLN A 43 0.10 -4.10 2.55
C GLN A 43 -1.22 -3.82 1.83
N LEU A 44 -1.44 -4.37 0.62
CA LEU A 44 -2.71 -4.21 -0.09
C LEU A 44 -3.89 -4.69 0.77
N ARG A 45 -3.78 -5.91 1.34
CA ARG A 45 -4.81 -6.44 2.25
C ARG A 45 -5.01 -5.56 3.49
N SER A 46 -3.93 -5.03 4.06
CA SER A 46 -3.99 -4.12 5.20
C SER A 46 -4.72 -2.82 4.84
N VAL A 47 -4.44 -2.23 3.67
CA VAL A 47 -5.15 -1.05 3.16
C VAL A 47 -6.63 -1.35 2.98
N HIS A 48 -6.99 -2.46 2.32
CA HIS A 48 -8.39 -2.86 2.17
C HIS A 48 -9.10 -3.06 3.51
N GLN A 49 -8.43 -3.64 4.51
CA GLN A 49 -8.99 -3.79 5.84
C GLN A 49 -9.23 -2.44 6.52
N ARG A 50 -8.28 -1.50 6.42
CA ARG A 50 -8.42 -0.14 6.96
C ARG A 50 -9.55 0.63 6.27
N LEU A 51 -9.73 0.45 4.96
CA LEU A 51 -10.84 1.05 4.20
C LEU A 51 -12.20 0.47 4.61
N ARG A 52 -12.30 -0.84 4.86
CA ARG A 52 -13.51 -1.45 5.44
C ARG A 52 -13.83 -0.87 6.83
N GLN A 53 -12.81 -0.65 7.66
CA GLN A 53 -12.98 -0.03 8.98
C GLN A 53 -13.40 1.43 8.88
N ALA A 54 -12.86 2.20 7.93
CA ALA A 54 -13.25 3.59 7.70
C ALA A 54 -14.71 3.71 7.24
N LEU A 55 -15.19 2.79 6.39
CA LEU A 55 -16.59 2.70 6.00
C LEU A 55 -17.50 2.42 7.21
N ASP A 56 -17.14 1.45 8.05
CA ASP A 56 -17.88 1.12 9.26
C ASP A 56 -17.96 2.31 10.23
N LEU A 57 -16.86 3.03 10.40
CA LEU A 57 -16.83 4.25 11.23
C LEU A 57 -17.73 5.36 10.67
N ALA A 58 -17.73 5.55 9.35
CA ALA A 58 -18.64 6.51 8.71
C ALA A 58 -20.12 6.13 8.93
N ARG A 59 -20.47 4.84 8.91
CA ARG A 59 -21.83 4.36 9.20
C ARG A 59 -22.25 4.65 10.63
N ARG A 60 -21.43 4.28 11.62
CA ARG A 60 -21.74 4.48 13.05
C ARG A 60 -21.94 5.94 13.42
N GLN A 61 -21.26 6.84 12.73
CA GLN A 61 -21.43 8.28 12.91
C GLN A 61 -22.80 8.77 12.39
N ILE A 62 -23.35 8.14 11.34
CA ILE A 62 -24.73 8.33 10.85
C ILE A 62 -25.76 7.57 11.71
N ASP A 63 -25.34 6.65 12.57
CA ASP A 63 -26.23 5.99 13.54
C ASP A 63 -26.30 6.74 14.89
N ASP A 64 -25.45 7.75 15.11
CA ASP A 64 -25.32 8.46 16.39
C ASP A 64 -24.85 7.55 17.54
N GLU A 65 -24.03 6.54 17.24
CA GLU A 65 -23.53 5.61 18.25
C GLU A 65 -22.47 6.23 19.19
N PHE A 66 -22.16 7.51 19.02
CA PHE A 66 -21.17 8.24 19.81
C PHE A 66 -21.86 9.33 20.64
N ASP A 67 -21.58 9.41 21.95
CA ASP A 67 -22.23 10.31 22.92
C ASP A 67 -22.20 11.82 22.57
N ASP A 68 -21.40 12.22 21.57
CA ASP A 68 -21.28 13.60 21.06
C ASP A 68 -21.44 13.63 19.53
N ARG A 69 -22.68 13.47 19.01
CA ARG A 69 -22.98 13.88 17.63
C ARG A 69 -22.78 15.37 17.46
N ASN A 70 -21.58 15.76 17.11
CA ASN A 70 -21.36 17.04 16.47
C ASN A 70 -21.35 16.80 14.95
N GLY A 71 -22.04 17.67 14.19
CA GLY A 71 -22.09 17.56 12.74
C GLY A 71 -20.71 17.71 12.08
N GLU A 72 -19.72 18.27 12.80
CA GLU A 72 -18.34 18.42 12.35
C GLU A 72 -17.62 17.06 12.24
N ASP A 73 -17.79 16.17 13.21
CA ASP A 73 -17.18 14.83 13.24
C ASP A 73 -17.77 13.93 12.14
N LEU A 74 -19.08 14.03 11.87
CA LEU A 74 -19.71 13.34 10.73
C LEU A 74 -19.05 13.72 9.40
N LEU A 75 -18.83 15.01 9.18
CA LEU A 75 -18.16 15.49 7.98
C LEU A 75 -16.71 15.01 7.92
N VAL A 76 -15.99 14.97 9.05
CA VAL A 76 -14.60 14.50 9.10
C VAL A 76 -14.50 13.03 8.73
N TYR A 77 -15.31 12.14 9.32
CA TYR A 77 -15.22 10.71 9.03
C TYR A 77 -15.67 10.36 7.61
N CYS A 78 -16.79 10.92 7.15
CA CYS A 78 -17.28 10.65 5.81
C CYS A 78 -16.33 11.18 4.72
N ARG A 79 -15.81 12.41 4.87
CA ARG A 79 -14.84 12.97 3.92
C ARG A 79 -13.50 12.26 4.00
N GLY A 80 -13.05 11.88 5.20
CA GLY A 80 -11.84 11.10 5.41
C GLY A 80 -11.92 9.74 4.71
N PHE A 81 -13.04 9.03 4.85
CA PHE A 81 -13.30 7.79 4.12
C PHE A 81 -13.25 7.98 2.60
N CYS A 82 -13.97 8.97 2.06
CA CYS A 82 -13.94 9.25 0.62
C CYS A 82 -12.53 9.54 0.12
N ALA A 83 -11.80 10.42 0.82
CA ALA A 83 -10.44 10.80 0.46
C ALA A 83 -9.47 9.60 0.49
N ALA A 84 -9.58 8.74 1.51
CA ALA A 84 -8.73 7.56 1.63
C ALA A 84 -9.00 6.55 0.51
N LEU A 85 -10.27 6.27 0.19
CA LEU A 85 -10.62 5.32 -0.87
C LEU A 85 -10.24 5.85 -2.25
N SER A 86 -10.54 7.11 -2.57
CA SER A 86 -10.14 7.73 -3.83
C SER A 86 -8.61 7.83 -3.96
N GLY A 87 -7.90 8.12 -2.87
CA GLY A 87 -6.44 8.20 -2.87
C GLY A 87 -5.78 6.87 -3.17
N HIS A 88 -6.25 5.79 -2.52
CA HIS A 88 -5.80 4.42 -2.76
C HIS A 88 -5.97 4.02 -4.24
N HIS A 89 -7.18 4.11 -4.80
CA HIS A 89 -7.41 3.73 -6.20
C HIS A 89 -6.60 4.57 -7.19
N GLN A 90 -6.42 5.87 -6.92
CA GLN A 90 -5.60 6.74 -7.78
C GLN A 90 -4.12 6.36 -7.76
N SER A 91 -3.59 5.94 -6.61
CA SER A 91 -2.22 5.43 -6.50
C SER A 91 -2.04 4.14 -7.29
N GLU A 92 -3.04 3.25 -7.27
CA GLU A 92 -2.99 2.01 -8.04
C GLU A 92 -3.08 2.28 -9.55
N ASP A 93 -4.06 3.07 -9.97
CA ASP A 93 -4.28 3.42 -11.38
C ASP A 93 -3.05 4.06 -12.02
N ARG A 94 -2.36 4.93 -11.29
CA ARG A 94 -1.23 5.73 -11.80
C ARG A 94 0.13 5.10 -11.54
N GLY A 95 0.22 4.23 -10.54
CA GLY A 95 1.46 3.65 -10.07
C GLY A 95 1.48 2.13 -10.23
N LEU A 96 0.71 1.43 -9.40
CA LEU A 96 0.79 -0.04 -9.29
C LEU A 96 0.43 -0.77 -10.58
N PHE A 97 -0.71 -0.41 -11.19
CA PHE A 97 -1.24 -1.10 -12.37
C PHE A 97 -0.34 -0.98 -13.60
N PRO A 98 0.31 0.17 -13.88
CA PRO A 98 1.38 0.26 -14.87
C PRO A 98 2.54 -0.72 -14.64
N GLU A 99 3.04 -0.83 -13.40
CA GLU A 99 4.13 -1.76 -13.06
C GLU A 99 3.71 -3.23 -13.28
N ILE A 100 2.49 -3.59 -12.84
CA ILE A 100 1.93 -4.92 -13.08
C ILE A 100 1.79 -5.20 -14.57
N THR A 101 1.25 -4.27 -15.35
CA THR A 101 1.03 -4.45 -16.80
C THR A 101 2.36 -4.56 -17.56
N ALA A 102 3.38 -3.83 -17.15
CA ALA A 102 4.71 -3.90 -17.74
C ALA A 102 5.37 -5.26 -17.52
N ALA A 103 5.19 -5.85 -16.33
CA ALA A 103 5.75 -7.16 -15.98
C ALA A 103 4.88 -8.35 -16.46
N HIS A 104 3.55 -8.17 -16.49
CA HIS A 104 2.54 -9.18 -16.80
C HIS A 104 1.51 -8.65 -17.80
N PRO A 105 1.86 -8.50 -19.10
CA PRO A 105 0.94 -7.97 -20.12
C PRO A 105 -0.33 -8.80 -20.28
N GLU A 106 -0.31 -10.08 -19.92
CA GLU A 106 -1.48 -10.96 -19.92
C GLU A 106 -2.58 -10.52 -18.93
N LEU A 107 -2.25 -9.67 -17.95
CA LEU A 107 -3.21 -9.13 -16.98
C LEU A 107 -3.90 -7.85 -17.44
N GLU A 108 -3.60 -7.31 -18.63
CA GLU A 108 -4.29 -6.12 -19.17
C GLU A 108 -5.83 -6.19 -19.06
N PRO A 109 -6.51 -7.31 -19.38
CA PRO A 109 -7.96 -7.41 -19.22
C PRO A 109 -8.42 -7.36 -17.76
N VAL A 110 -7.61 -7.90 -16.83
CA VAL A 110 -7.89 -7.85 -15.39
C VAL A 110 -7.77 -6.42 -14.87
N ILE A 111 -6.66 -5.74 -15.20
CA ILE A 111 -6.43 -4.34 -14.83
C ILE A 111 -7.53 -3.43 -15.40
N ALA A 112 -7.92 -3.64 -16.67
CA ALA A 112 -9.02 -2.90 -17.27
C ALA A 112 -10.37 -3.12 -16.56
N ASN A 113 -10.59 -4.27 -15.94
CA ASN A 113 -11.78 -4.51 -15.11
C ASN A 113 -11.69 -3.75 -13.79
N LEU A 114 -10.53 -3.81 -13.11
CA LEU A 114 -10.30 -3.09 -11.84
C LEU A 114 -10.45 -1.58 -12.02
N MET A 115 -9.88 -1.00 -13.07
CA MET A 115 -10.06 0.42 -13.38
C MET A 115 -11.53 0.79 -13.66
N ARG A 116 -12.33 -0.13 -14.22
CA ARG A 116 -13.78 0.12 -14.39
C ARG A 116 -14.49 0.14 -13.04
N ASP A 117 -14.11 -0.73 -12.11
CA ASP A 117 -14.63 -0.72 -10.74
C ASP A 117 -14.21 0.56 -10.01
N HIS A 118 -12.96 1.04 -10.18
CA HIS A 118 -12.49 2.32 -9.62
C HIS A 118 -13.33 3.50 -10.10
N ASN A 119 -13.62 3.58 -11.41
CA ASN A 119 -14.46 4.63 -11.97
C ASN A 119 -15.89 4.58 -11.41
N MET A 120 -16.46 3.38 -11.19
CA MET A 120 -17.76 3.22 -10.56
C MET A 120 -17.74 3.68 -9.10
N LEU A 121 -16.72 3.28 -8.34
CA LEU A 121 -16.56 3.69 -6.94
C LEU A 121 -16.40 5.22 -6.83
N GLU A 122 -15.59 5.84 -7.67
CA GLU A 122 -15.44 7.30 -7.70
C GLU A 122 -16.77 8.01 -8.00
N HIS A 123 -17.58 7.47 -8.91
CA HIS A 123 -18.93 8.00 -9.18
C HIS A 123 -19.84 7.91 -7.94
N LEU A 124 -19.83 6.78 -7.24
CA LEU A 124 -20.63 6.57 -6.02
C LEU A 124 -20.17 7.49 -4.88
N LEU A 125 -18.85 7.66 -4.71
CA LEU A 125 -18.26 8.58 -3.73
C LEU A 125 -18.65 10.03 -4.03
N GLY A 126 -18.64 10.45 -5.29
CA GLY A 126 -19.13 11.78 -5.68
C GLY A 126 -20.60 11.99 -5.35
N GLY A 127 -21.44 10.97 -5.58
CA GLY A 127 -22.85 11.01 -5.19
C GLY A 127 -23.04 11.13 -3.67
N PHE A 128 -22.26 10.39 -2.89
CA PHE A 128 -22.29 10.46 -1.43
C PHE A 128 -21.81 11.82 -0.90
N ALA A 129 -20.72 12.35 -1.45
CA ALA A 129 -20.22 13.68 -1.09
C ALA A 129 -21.27 14.78 -1.36
N ALA A 130 -21.97 14.72 -2.50
CA ALA A 130 -23.06 15.64 -2.80
C ALA A 130 -24.24 15.51 -1.84
N ALA A 131 -24.59 14.29 -1.42
CA ALA A 131 -25.63 14.05 -0.42
C ALA A 131 -25.26 14.69 0.94
N ILE A 132 -24.00 14.55 1.37
CA ILE A 132 -23.48 15.21 2.57
C ILE A 132 -23.58 16.73 2.45
N ASP A 133 -23.07 17.31 1.36
CA ASP A 133 -23.00 18.76 1.18
C ASP A 133 -24.40 19.39 1.07
N SER A 134 -25.40 18.62 0.63
CA SER A 134 -26.79 19.07 0.59
C SER A 134 -27.56 18.91 1.91
N GLY A 135 -26.96 18.25 2.91
CA GLY A 135 -27.62 17.95 4.19
C GLY A 135 -28.72 16.90 4.08
N ALA A 136 -28.50 15.84 3.27
CA ALA A 136 -29.41 14.73 3.15
C ALA A 136 -29.68 14.04 4.51
N ASP A 137 -30.83 13.37 4.63
CA ASP A 137 -31.19 12.60 5.82
C ASP A 137 -30.35 11.32 5.99
N ASP A 138 -30.33 10.81 7.22
CA ASP A 138 -29.53 9.64 7.61
C ASP A 138 -29.87 8.42 6.73
N ASP A 139 -31.15 8.16 6.44
CA ASP A 139 -31.60 7.08 5.55
C ASP A 139 -31.00 7.18 4.13
N THR A 140 -30.86 8.40 3.61
CA THR A 140 -30.21 8.63 2.31
C THR A 140 -28.71 8.38 2.39
N LEU A 141 -28.04 8.87 3.44
CA LEU A 141 -26.61 8.65 3.63
C LEU A 141 -26.29 7.16 3.80
N HIS A 142 -27.09 6.40 4.54
CA HIS A 142 -26.94 4.95 4.67
C HIS A 142 -27.06 4.24 3.33
N ARG A 143 -28.06 4.58 2.51
CA ARG A 143 -28.22 3.97 1.17
C ARG A 143 -27.00 4.21 0.28
N HIS A 144 -26.36 5.37 0.37
CA HIS A 144 -25.11 5.63 -0.34
C HIS A 144 -23.97 4.73 0.19
N LEU A 145 -23.76 4.67 1.50
CA LEU A 145 -22.71 3.84 2.11
C LEU A 145 -22.94 2.33 1.91
N ASP A 146 -24.18 1.88 1.79
CA ASP A 146 -24.52 0.50 1.45
C ASP A 146 -24.14 0.16 0.01
N GLY A 147 -24.46 1.05 -0.93
CA GLY A 147 -24.05 0.91 -2.33
C GLY A 147 -22.53 0.89 -2.48
N ILE A 148 -21.84 1.83 -1.84
CA ILE A 148 -20.37 1.90 -1.84
C ILE A 148 -19.78 0.63 -1.24
N GLY A 149 -20.25 0.22 -0.05
CA GLY A 149 -19.74 -0.97 0.63
C GLY A 149 -19.94 -2.27 -0.16
N ALA A 150 -21.08 -2.41 -0.86
CA ALA A 150 -21.34 -3.56 -1.71
C ALA A 150 -20.34 -3.65 -2.87
N VAL A 151 -20.08 -2.53 -3.56
CA VAL A 151 -19.11 -2.49 -4.67
C VAL A 151 -17.69 -2.71 -4.15
N MET A 152 -17.30 -2.05 -3.05
CA MET A 152 -15.98 -2.24 -2.42
C MET A 152 -15.70 -3.71 -2.12
N GLU A 153 -16.64 -4.44 -1.51
CA GLU A 153 -16.39 -5.84 -1.16
C GLU A 153 -16.22 -6.72 -2.40
N THR A 154 -17.02 -6.51 -3.44
CA THR A 154 -16.85 -7.24 -4.71
C THR A 154 -15.52 -6.92 -5.38
N HIS A 155 -15.12 -5.65 -5.35
CA HIS A 155 -13.92 -5.12 -5.97
C HIS A 155 -12.65 -5.63 -5.25
N PHE A 156 -12.51 -5.39 -3.94
CA PHE A 156 -11.38 -5.86 -3.13
C PHE A 156 -11.23 -7.38 -3.22
N GLY A 157 -12.35 -8.11 -3.15
CA GLY A 157 -12.32 -9.56 -3.30
C GLY A 157 -11.82 -9.99 -4.68
N TYR A 158 -12.20 -9.30 -5.75
CA TYR A 158 -11.71 -9.61 -7.10
C TYR A 158 -10.23 -9.28 -7.24
N GLU A 159 -9.80 -8.09 -6.84
CA GLU A 159 -8.42 -7.67 -6.90
C GLU A 159 -7.50 -8.62 -6.13
N GLU A 160 -7.82 -8.90 -4.85
CA GLU A 160 -7.01 -9.79 -4.02
C GLU A 160 -6.85 -11.17 -4.66
N ARG A 161 -7.92 -11.72 -5.25
CA ARG A 161 -7.88 -13.01 -5.95
C ARG A 161 -7.01 -12.99 -7.20
N GLN A 162 -6.89 -11.85 -7.88
CA GLN A 162 -6.14 -11.77 -9.14
C GLN A 162 -4.68 -11.35 -8.92
N LEU A 163 -4.42 -10.47 -7.97
CA LEU A 163 -3.14 -9.75 -7.91
C LEU A 163 -2.24 -10.16 -6.75
N LEU A 164 -2.72 -10.75 -5.64
CA LEU A 164 -1.85 -11.01 -4.48
C LEU A 164 -0.65 -11.91 -4.82
N SER A 165 -0.87 -13.01 -5.56
CA SER A 165 0.24 -13.89 -5.96
C SER A 165 1.18 -13.24 -6.98
N ILE A 166 0.70 -12.25 -7.73
CA ILE A 166 1.51 -11.47 -8.66
C ILE A 166 2.39 -10.50 -7.86
N LEU A 167 1.82 -9.82 -6.87
CA LEU A 167 2.56 -8.95 -5.96
C LEU A 167 3.62 -9.70 -5.14
N ASP A 168 3.32 -10.92 -4.69
CA ASP A 168 4.30 -11.80 -4.02
C ASP A 168 5.50 -12.19 -4.91
N ALA A 169 5.39 -12.03 -6.23
CA ALA A 169 6.44 -12.35 -7.19
C ALA A 169 7.10 -11.10 -7.80
N LEU A 170 6.49 -9.92 -7.65
CA LEU A 170 6.99 -8.66 -8.22
C LEU A 170 7.95 -7.96 -7.27
N ALA A 171 9.22 -7.85 -7.67
CA ALA A 171 10.25 -7.11 -6.94
C ALA A 171 10.07 -5.60 -7.07
N LEU A 172 9.02 -5.07 -6.43
CA LEU A 172 8.74 -3.63 -6.37
C LEU A 172 9.68 -2.97 -5.35
N GLU A 173 10.47 -2.01 -5.83
CA GLU A 173 11.39 -1.21 -4.99
C GLU A 173 10.78 0.12 -4.53
N THR A 174 9.60 0.47 -5.04
CA THR A 174 8.87 1.70 -4.71
C THR A 174 8.28 1.65 -3.30
N ASP A 175 8.14 2.79 -2.63
CA ASP A 175 7.44 2.88 -1.35
C ASP A 175 5.97 2.44 -1.54
N PRO A 176 5.46 1.48 -0.72
CA PRO A 176 4.05 1.09 -0.76
C PRO A 176 3.07 2.25 -0.73
N LYS A 177 3.38 3.37 -0.06
CA LYS A 177 2.51 4.55 -0.02
C LYS A 177 2.32 5.22 -1.37
N GLU A 178 3.33 5.16 -2.24
CA GLU A 178 3.23 5.72 -3.58
C GLU A 178 2.34 4.86 -4.48
N LEU A 179 2.31 3.54 -4.26
CA LEU A 179 1.58 2.59 -5.10
C LEU A 179 0.21 2.19 -4.57
N LEU A 180 0.00 2.26 -3.25
CA LEU A 180 -1.23 1.83 -2.56
C LEU A 180 -1.92 2.97 -1.79
N GLY A 181 -1.31 4.16 -1.75
CA GLY A 181 -1.83 5.34 -1.06
C GLY A 181 -1.41 5.44 0.42
N ASP A 182 -1.83 6.53 1.06
CA ASP A 182 -1.37 6.94 2.41
C ASP A 182 -1.68 5.94 3.53
N LEU A 183 -2.60 4.99 3.29
CA LEU A 183 -2.96 3.94 4.24
C LEU A 183 -1.98 2.76 4.25
N ALA A 184 -0.96 2.72 3.38
CA ALA A 184 0.05 1.68 3.36
C ALA A 184 1.11 1.85 4.47
#